data_AF-A0A972ULS0-F1
#
_entry.id   AF-A0A972ULS0-F1
#
_cell.length_a   1.000
_cell.length_b   1.000
_cell.length_c   1.000
_cell.angle_alpha   90.00
_cell.angle_beta   90.00
_cell.angle_gamma   90.00
#
_symmetry.space_group_name_H-M   'P 1'
#
loop_
_entity.id
_entity.type
_entity.pdbx_description
1 polymer ?
#
loop_
_entity_poly.entity_id
_entity_poly.type
_entity_poly.pdbx_seq_one_letter_code
_entity_poly.pdbx_strand_id
1 'polypeptide(L)' 'ANPIAQIWSGAMMLEHLGEDEAAAAIVAAIEGLLREDGPKTGDLGGKATTVEVGKAIADAI' A
#
# COMPACT_ATOMS: atom_id res chain seq x y z
N ALA A 1 -1.09 -8.42 10.36
CA ALA A 1 -0.64 -7.04 10.63
C ALA A 1 -0.87 -6.24 9.36
N ASN A 2 -1.26 -4.97 9.46
CA ASN A 2 -1.48 -4.14 8.29
C ASN A 2 -0.15 -3.63 7.70
N PRO A 3 0.19 -3.93 6.43
CA PRO A 3 1.43 -3.48 5.82
C PRO A 3 1.40 -2.04 5.31
N ILE A 4 0.22 -1.40 5.20
CA ILE A 4 0.03 -0.11 4.51
C ILE A 4 0.95 0.98 5.09
N ALA A 5 1.02 1.10 6.42
CA ALA A 5 1.84 2.14 7.06
C ALA A 5 3.33 2.01 6.70
N GLN A 6 3.87 0.79 6.74
CA GLN A 6 5.27 0.55 6.42
C GLN A 6 5.58 0.82 4.94
N ILE A 7 4.66 0.42 4.04
CA ILE A 7 4.79 0.67 2.60
C ILE A 7 4.71 2.17 2.31
N TRP A 8 3.81 2.89 2.97
CA TRP A 8 3.70 4.35 2.85
C TRP A 8 4.98 5.05 3.33
N SER A 9 5.56 4.63 4.45
CA SER A 9 6.88 5.13 4.87
C SER A 9 7.96 4.89 3.82
N GLY A 10 7.89 3.77 3.09
CA GLY A 10 8.73 3.51 1.92
C GLY A 10 8.53 4.53 0.80
N ALA A 11 7.27 4.88 0.49
CA ALA A 11 6.97 5.93 -0.50
C ALA A 11 7.53 7.31 -0.07
N MET A 12 7.37 7.68 1.21
CA MET A 12 7.95 8.92 1.75
C MET A 12 9.49 8.93 1.67
N MET A 13 10.12 7.77 1.84
CA MET A 13 11.57 7.62 1.66
C MET A 13 11.98 7.80 0.20
N LEU A 14 11.22 7.26 -0.76
CA LEU A 14 11.48 7.46 -2.19
C LEU A 14 11.35 8.93 -2.59
N GLU A 15 10.31 9.62 -2.13
CA GLU A 15 10.15 11.06 -2.30
C GLU A 15 11.36 11.84 -1.73
N HIS A 16 11.83 11.48 -0.53
CA HIS A 16 13.03 12.09 0.06
C HIS A 16 14.31 11.87 -0.79
N LEU A 17 14.39 10.75 -1.51
CA LEU A 17 15.51 10.41 -2.40
C LEU A 17 15.39 11.05 -3.80
N GLY A 18 14.29 11.74 -4.10
CA GLY A 18 14.01 12.34 -5.41
C GLY A 18 13.36 11.39 -6.42
N GLU A 19 12.87 10.23 -5.96
CA GLU A 19 12.18 9.22 -6.78
C GLU A 19 10.65 9.47 -6.76
N ASP A 20 10.24 10.66 -7.20
CA ASP A 20 8.86 11.16 -7.07
C ASP A 20 7.83 10.29 -7.83
N GLU A 21 8.18 9.78 -9.01
CA GLU A 21 7.31 8.91 -9.81
C GLU A 21 7.03 7.58 -9.09
N ALA A 22 8.07 6.97 -8.52
CA ALA A 22 7.94 5.72 -7.78
C ALA A 22 7.16 5.93 -6.46
N ALA A 23 7.40 7.03 -5.75
CA ALA A 23 6.62 7.40 -4.57
C ALA A 23 5.14 7.58 -4.91
N ALA A 24 4.84 8.32 -5.98
CA ALA A 24 3.47 8.57 -6.44
C ALA A 24 2.76 7.27 -6.87
N ALA A 25 3.45 6.36 -7.56
CA ALA A 25 2.90 5.07 -7.96
C ALA A 25 2.46 4.23 -6.74
N ILE A 26 3.29 4.16 -5.69
CA ILE A 26 2.95 3.44 -4.46
C ILE A 26 1.74 4.06 -3.76
N VAL A 27 1.71 5.39 -3.64
CA VAL A 27 0.58 6.09 -3.00
C VAL A 27 -0.71 5.84 -3.78
N ALA A 28 -0.66 5.96 -5.11
CA ALA A 28 -1.80 5.70 -5.98
C ALA A 28 -2.32 4.26 -5.85
N ALA A 29 -1.43 3.26 -5.79
CA ALA A 29 -1.79 1.86 -5.59
C ALA A 29 -2.50 1.64 -4.24
N ILE A 30 -1.99 2.23 -3.15
CA ILE A 30 -2.62 2.15 -1.82
C ILE A 30 -4.01 2.79 -1.85
N GLU A 31 -4.13 3.99 -2.41
CA GLU A 31 -5.42 4.69 -2.47
C GLU A 31 -6.44 3.95 -3.35
N GLY A 32 -5.99 3.42 -4.50
CA GLY A 32 -6.82 2.62 -5.40
C GLY A 32 -7.40 1.40 -4.69
N LEU A 33 -6.53 0.64 -4.01
CA LEU A 33 -6.95 -0.52 -3.24
C LEU A 33 -7.98 -0.19 -2.16
N LEU A 34 -7.82 0.94 -1.47
CA LEU A 34 -8.77 1.41 -0.45
C LEU A 34 -10.09 1.90 -1.05
N ARG A 35 -10.07 2.54 -2.23
CA ARG A 35 -11.28 3.00 -2.93
C ARG A 35 -12.10 1.83 -3.49
N GLU A 36 -11.45 0.79 -3.98
CA GLU A 36 -12.09 -0.38 -4.62
C GLU A 36 -12.55 -1.44 -3.62
N ASP A 37 -12.48 -1.17 -2.32
CA ASP A 37 -12.79 -2.12 -1.24
C ASP A 37 -11.93 -3.41 -1.31
N GLY A 38 -10.64 -3.25 -1.62
CA GLY A 38 -9.68 -4.33 -1.71
C GLY A 38 -9.43 -5.07 -0.38
N PRO A 39 -8.56 -6.10 -0.37
CA PRO A 39 -8.28 -6.91 0.80
C PRO A 39 -7.82 -6.05 1.99
N LYS A 40 -8.47 -6.24 3.13
CA LYS A 40 -8.18 -5.56 4.40
C LYS A 40 -7.73 -6.57 5.43
N THR A 41 -6.74 -6.20 6.24
CA THR A 41 -6.32 -6.99 7.39
C THR A 41 -7.33 -6.89 8.53
N GLY A 42 -7.21 -7.79 9.51
CA GLY A 42 -8.14 -7.86 10.65
C GLY A 42 -8.27 -6.56 11.45
N ASP A 43 -7.21 -5.77 11.57
CA ASP A 43 -7.23 -4.46 12.24
C ASP A 43 -8.06 -3.40 11.49
N LEU A 44 -8.30 -3.61 10.19
CA LEU A 44 -9.21 -2.81 9.36
C LEU A 44 -10.58 -3.49 9.14
N GLY A 45 -10.92 -4.48 9.98
CA GLY A 45 -12.20 -5.21 9.91
C GLY A 45 -12.30 -6.23 8.76
N GLY A 46 -11.20 -6.52 8.07
CA GLY A 46 -11.15 -7.53 7.02
C GLY A 46 -10.66 -8.90 7.50
N LYS A 47 -10.38 -9.80 6.56
CA LYS A 47 -9.88 -11.17 6.83
C LYS A 47 -8.57 -11.47 6.13
N ALA A 48 -8.02 -10.51 5.37
CA ALA A 48 -6.80 -10.71 4.63
C ALA A 48 -5.59 -10.74 5.56
N THR A 49 -4.57 -11.46 5.12
CA THR A 49 -3.26 -11.54 5.74
C THR A 49 -2.39 -10.36 5.30
N THR A 50 -1.30 -10.12 6.03
CA THR A 50 -0.29 -9.11 5.64
C THR A 50 0.22 -9.34 4.22
N VAL A 51 0.43 -10.61 3.84
CA VAL A 51 0.96 -11.01 2.53
C VAL A 51 -0.06 -10.74 1.42
N GLU A 52 -1.33 -11.06 1.64
CA GLU A 52 -2.39 -10.80 0.65
C GLU A 52 -2.56 -9.31 0.38
N VAL A 53 -2.54 -8.47 1.42
CA VAL A 53 -2.62 -7.00 1.24
C VAL A 53 -1.37 -6.47 0.56
N GLY A 54 -0.17 -6.90 0.98
CA GLY A 54 1.08 -6.48 0.37
C GLY A 54 1.18 -6.87 -1.11
N LYS A 55 0.74 -8.07 -1.47
CA LYS A 55 0.66 -8.52 -2.86
C LYS A 55 -0.34 -7.69 -3.67
N ALA A 56 -1.51 -7.42 -3.12
CA ALA A 56 -2.52 -6.62 -3.82
C ALA A 56 -2.04 -5.19 -4.09
N ILE A 57 -1.26 -4.59 -3.18
CA ILE A 57 -0.62 -3.29 -3.42
C ILE A 57 0.43 -3.41 -4.55
N ALA A 58 1.29 -4.43 -4.50
CA ALA A 58 2.32 -4.62 -5.52
C ALA A 58 1.76 -4.91 -6.92
N ASP A 59 0.65 -5.65 -7.01
CA ASP A 59 -0.04 -5.94 -8.28
C ASP A 59 -0.77 -4.71 -8.86
N ALA A 60 -0.92 -3.63 -8.08
CA ALA A 60 -1.61 -2.40 -8.45
C ALA A 60 -0.66 -1.23 -8.84
N ILE A 61 0.66 -1.47 -8.86
CA ILE A 61 1.70 -0.55 -9.37
C ILE A 61 1.94 -0.85 -10.85
#